data_AF-A0A561BVB2-F1
#
_entry.id   AF-A0A561BVB2-F1
#
_cell.length_a   1.000
_cell.length_b   1.000
_cell.length_c   1.000
_cell.angle_alpha   90.00
_cell.angle_beta   90.00
_cell.angle_gamma   90.00
#
_symmetry.space_group_name_H-M   'P 1'
#
loop_
_entity.id
_entity.type
_entity.pdbx_description
1 polymer ?
#
loop_
_entity_poly.entity_id
_entity_poly.type
_entity_poly.pdbx_seq_one_letter_code
_entity_poly.pdbx_strand_id
1 'polypeptide(L)'
;MDLFTDVAGMARTFPLMRGGGALLVLVGLGLVVGGIGGRRWLLPGLITGAALAVLVMMVGGITKTVFDGLGYPAIYQYIAFGVGVVAEVGLVNLVIAKVPDRESREFWLWILLVVGVHFLILAVSHGPICGLLCILNAGLGLLVPAIPYRASWIADGAFKVTAGGTMVWLSYL
;
A
#
# COMPACT_ATOMS: atom_id res chain seq x y z
N MET A 1 21.23 3.48 -22.18
CA MET A 1 19.94 2.89 -21.78
C MET A 1 19.19 4.03 -21.14
N ASP A 2 18.14 4.49 -21.81
CA ASP A 2 17.49 5.73 -21.44
C ASP A 2 16.45 5.40 -20.37
N LEU A 3 16.26 6.30 -19.40
CA LEU A 3 15.43 6.08 -18.22
C LEU A 3 14.07 5.44 -18.54
N PHE A 4 13.45 5.84 -19.66
CA PHE A 4 12.16 5.31 -20.11
C PHE A 4 12.20 3.83 -20.53
N THR A 5 13.29 3.37 -21.16
CA THR A 5 13.48 1.94 -21.48
C THR A 5 13.67 1.06 -20.24
N ASP A 6 14.35 1.57 -19.21
CA ASP A 6 14.53 0.83 -17.94
C ASP A 6 13.22 0.75 -17.14
N VAL A 7 12.41 1.80 -17.17
CA VAL A 7 11.14 1.86 -16.44
C VAL A 7 10.06 1.00 -17.12
N ALA A 8 9.99 0.95 -18.46
CA ALA A 8 9.12 0.02 -19.18
C ALA A 8 9.57 -1.45 -19.01
N GLY A 9 10.87 -1.69 -18.81
CA GLY A 9 11.39 -3.01 -18.41
C GLY A 9 10.94 -3.44 -17.01
N MET A 10 10.72 -2.47 -16.12
CA MET A 10 10.29 -2.73 -14.73
C MET A 10 8.89 -3.35 -14.66
N ALA A 11 7.93 -2.85 -15.44
CA ALA A 11 6.56 -3.39 -15.46
C ALA A 11 6.51 -4.85 -15.95
N ARG A 12 7.37 -5.20 -16.92
CA ARG A 12 7.53 -6.59 -17.39
C ARG A 12 8.28 -7.48 -16.40
N THR A 13 9.19 -6.90 -15.61
CA THR A 13 9.89 -7.62 -14.53
C THR A 13 8.95 -7.92 -13.36
N PHE A 14 7.98 -7.05 -13.11
CA PHE A 14 6.99 -7.19 -12.04
C PHE A 14 5.56 -7.17 -12.61
N PRO A 15 5.04 -8.27 -13.19
CA PRO A 15 3.70 -8.27 -13.77
C PRO A 15 2.57 -8.01 -12.76
N LEU A 16 2.82 -8.21 -11.46
CA LEU A 16 1.87 -7.81 -10.40
C LEU A 16 1.79 -6.29 -10.19
N MET A 17 2.73 -5.50 -10.73
CA MET A 17 2.80 -4.05 -10.54
C MET A 17 1.49 -3.33 -10.88
N ARG A 18 0.82 -3.72 -11.98
CA ARG A 18 -0.46 -3.11 -12.38
C ARG A 18 -1.54 -3.31 -11.31
N GLY A 19 -1.70 -4.56 -10.84
CA GLY A 19 -2.64 -4.89 -9.76
C GLY A 19 -2.27 -4.20 -8.45
N GLY A 20 -0.99 -4.21 -8.08
CA GLY A 20 -0.48 -3.55 -6.87
C GLY A 20 -0.68 -2.04 -6.88
N GLY A 21 -0.50 -1.42 -8.04
CA GLY A 21 -0.75 0.00 -8.22
C GLY A 21 -2.23 0.35 -8.02
N ALA A 22 -3.14 -0.43 -8.61
CA ALA A 22 -4.58 -0.25 -8.39
C ALA A 22 -4.97 -0.43 -6.91
N LEU A 23 -4.38 -1.43 -6.25
CA LEU A 23 -4.55 -1.66 -4.81
C LEU A 23 -4.11 -0.44 -3.99
N LEU A 24 -2.92 0.10 -4.26
CA LEU A 24 -2.39 1.27 -3.56
C LEU A 24 -3.25 2.51 -3.75
N VAL A 25 -3.77 2.74 -4.96
CA VAL A 25 -4.69 3.86 -5.22
C VAL A 25 -5.94 3.73 -4.37
N LEU A 26 -6.57 2.56 -4.33
CA LEU A 26 -7.83 2.36 -3.60
C LEU A 26 -7.65 2.46 -2.09
N VAL A 27 -6.60 1.83 -1.55
CA VAL A 27 -6.23 1.97 -0.13
C VAL A 27 -5.93 3.43 0.17
N GLY A 28 -5.08 4.07 -0.63
CA GLY A 28 -4.67 5.47 -0.46
C GLY A 28 -5.85 6.45 -0.49
N LEU A 29 -6.82 6.26 -1.38
CA LEU A 29 -8.06 7.03 -1.40
C LEU A 29 -8.87 6.82 -0.11
N GLY A 30 -8.97 5.58 0.38
CA GLY A 30 -9.58 5.28 1.67
C GLY A 30 -8.93 6.02 2.84
N LEU A 31 -7.59 6.11 2.84
CA LEU A 31 -6.83 6.90 3.80
C LEU A 31 -7.13 8.39 3.67
N VAL A 32 -7.05 8.98 2.47
CA VAL A 32 -7.32 10.41 2.25
C VAL A 32 -8.74 10.77 2.69
N VAL A 33 -9.75 10.01 2.24
CA VAL A 33 -11.16 10.24 2.59
C VAL A 33 -11.38 10.08 4.10
N GLY A 34 -10.85 9.03 4.71
CA GLY A 34 -10.95 8.82 6.16
C GLY A 34 -10.26 9.93 6.96
N GLY A 35 -9.10 10.38 6.49
CA GLY A 35 -8.34 11.48 7.06
C GLY A 35 -9.10 12.80 7.02
N ILE A 36 -9.71 13.15 5.89
CA ILE A 36 -10.51 14.38 5.71
C ILE A 36 -11.81 14.31 6.51
N GLY A 37 -12.53 13.19 6.46
CA GLY A 37 -13.80 12.99 7.17
C GLY A 37 -13.69 13.05 8.69
N GLY A 38 -12.48 12.89 9.23
CA GLY A 38 -12.20 12.92 10.67
C GLY A 38 -12.31 11.55 11.31
N ARG A 39 -12.24 11.52 12.64
CA ARG A 39 -12.00 10.29 13.41
C ARG A 39 -12.97 9.15 13.11
N ARG A 40 -14.27 9.45 13.01
CA ARG A 40 -15.33 8.47 12.70
C ARG A 40 -15.19 7.81 11.32
N TRP A 41 -14.40 8.40 10.42
CA TRP A 41 -14.22 7.94 9.04
C TRP A 41 -12.88 7.24 8.78
N LEU A 42 -11.94 7.24 9.73
CA LEU A 42 -10.62 6.62 9.55
C LEU A 42 -10.75 5.11 9.29
N LEU A 43 -11.41 4.40 10.21
CA LEU A 43 -11.60 2.96 10.10
C LEU A 43 -12.52 2.58 8.92
N PRO A 44 -13.71 3.20 8.73
CA PRO A 44 -14.54 2.91 7.57
C PRO A 44 -13.83 3.20 6.24
N GLY A 45 -13.08 4.30 6.14
CA GLY A 45 -12.32 4.66 4.95
C GLY A 45 -11.24 3.63 4.63
N LEU A 46 -10.45 3.23 5.63
CA LEU A 46 -9.43 2.19 5.49
C LEU A 46 -10.04 0.84 5.07
N ILE A 47 -11.09 0.39 5.76
CA ILE A 47 -11.76 -0.89 5.45
C ILE A 47 -12.32 -0.86 4.02
N THR A 48 -12.99 0.22 3.65
CA THR A 48 -13.60 0.36 2.31
C THR A 48 -12.51 0.36 1.24
N GLY A 49 -11.46 1.15 1.42
CA GLY A 49 -10.32 1.21 0.51
C GLY A 49 -9.64 -0.16 0.35
N ALA A 50 -9.35 -0.84 1.46
CA ALA A 50 -8.74 -2.17 1.48
C ALA A 50 -9.63 -3.24 0.85
N ALA A 51 -10.94 -3.25 1.17
CA ALA A 51 -11.88 -4.21 0.59
C ALA A 51 -12.01 -4.05 -0.92
N LEU A 52 -12.10 -2.81 -1.42
CA LEU A 52 -12.12 -2.53 -2.85
C LEU A 52 -10.80 -2.91 -3.52
N ALA A 53 -9.67 -2.65 -2.88
CA ALA A 53 -8.34 -3.06 -3.33
C ALA A 53 -8.24 -4.58 -3.53
N VAL A 54 -8.64 -5.35 -2.51
CA VAL A 54 -8.66 -6.82 -2.56
C VAL A 54 -9.59 -7.30 -3.67
N LEU A 55 -10.78 -6.71 -3.79
CA LEU A 55 -11.75 -7.06 -4.83
C LEU A 55 -11.18 -6.82 -6.23
N VAL A 56 -10.57 -5.67 -6.48
CA VAL A 56 -9.96 -5.34 -7.79
C VAL A 56 -8.80 -6.28 -8.11
N MET A 57 -7.94 -6.57 -7.13
CA MET A 57 -6.84 -7.52 -7.31
C MET A 57 -7.37 -8.93 -7.60
N MET A 58 -8.40 -9.37 -6.87
CA MET A 58 -9.01 -10.69 -7.05
C MET A 58 -9.67 -10.82 -8.42
N VAL A 59 -10.54 -9.87 -8.78
CA VAL A 59 -11.21 -9.87 -10.10
C VAL A 59 -10.18 -9.79 -11.21
N GLY A 60 -9.23 -8.85 -11.14
CA GLY A 60 -8.19 -8.70 -12.15
C GLY A 60 -7.28 -9.92 -12.27
N GLY A 61 -6.99 -10.59 -11.15
CA GLY A 61 -6.19 -11.82 -11.11
C GLY A 61 -6.94 -13.05 -11.66
N ILE A 62 -8.26 -13.09 -11.51
CA ILE A 62 -9.13 -14.15 -12.08
C ILE A 62 -9.30 -13.93 -13.58
N THR A 63 -9.67 -12.71 -14.00
CA THR A 63 -9.89 -12.34 -15.41
C THR A 63 -8.59 -12.17 -16.19
N LYS A 64 -7.45 -12.17 -15.51
CA LYS A 64 -6.10 -11.94 -16.04
C LYS A 64 -5.88 -10.54 -16.62
N THR A 65 -6.81 -9.59 -16.42
CA THR A 65 -6.69 -8.23 -16.95
C THR A 65 -5.49 -7.47 -16.38
N VAL A 66 -5.09 -7.77 -15.13
CA VAL A 66 -3.90 -7.14 -14.53
C VAL A 66 -2.58 -7.60 -15.15
N PHE A 67 -2.60 -8.71 -15.91
CA PHE A 67 -1.42 -9.29 -16.57
C PHE A 67 -1.36 -9.03 -18.08
N ASP A 68 -2.42 -8.44 -18.63
CA ASP A 68 -2.55 -8.25 -20.07
C ASP A 68 -1.39 -7.39 -20.63
N GLY A 69 -0.64 -7.95 -21.59
CA GLY A 69 0.56 -7.33 -22.16
C GLY A 69 1.84 -7.38 -21.29
N LEU A 70 1.77 -7.89 -20.05
CA LEU A 70 2.92 -7.91 -19.10
C LEU A 70 3.53 -9.31 -18.92
N GLY A 71 2.81 -10.36 -19.29
CA GLY A 71 3.17 -11.74 -18.98
C GLY A 71 2.75 -12.15 -17.57
N TYR A 72 3.14 -13.35 -17.16
CA TYR A 72 2.74 -13.91 -15.86
C TYR A 72 3.84 -13.75 -14.81
N PRO A 73 3.49 -13.43 -13.54
CA PRO A 73 4.44 -13.39 -12.44
C PRO A 73 5.16 -14.73 -12.25
N ALA A 74 6.44 -14.67 -11.93
CA ALA A 74 7.18 -15.85 -11.50
C ALA A 74 6.69 -16.35 -10.14
N ILE A 75 6.87 -17.64 -9.85
CA ILE A 75 6.41 -18.29 -8.61
C ILE A 75 6.89 -17.55 -7.35
N TYR A 76 8.15 -17.08 -7.34
CA TYR A 76 8.69 -16.34 -6.20
C TYR A 76 7.94 -15.04 -5.91
N GLN A 77 7.34 -14.38 -6.92
CA GLN A 77 6.55 -13.16 -6.71
C GLN A 77 5.22 -13.47 -6.03
N TYR A 78 4.59 -14.61 -6.36
CA TYR A 78 3.41 -15.08 -5.63
C TYR A 78 3.75 -15.47 -4.18
N ILE A 79 4.89 -16.13 -3.97
CA ILE A 79 5.37 -16.45 -2.61
C ILE A 79 5.62 -15.17 -1.82
N ALA A 80 6.33 -14.20 -2.39
CA ALA A 80 6.59 -12.92 -1.75
C ALA A 80 5.30 -12.14 -1.44
N PHE A 81 4.31 -12.18 -2.34
CA PHE A 81 2.98 -11.63 -2.07
C PHE A 81 2.30 -12.32 -0.88
N GLY A 82 2.29 -13.66 -0.86
CA GLY A 82 1.72 -14.43 0.26
C GLY A 82 2.42 -14.16 1.59
N VAL A 83 3.75 -14.11 1.61
CA VAL A 83 4.54 -13.72 2.79
C VAL A 83 4.21 -12.29 3.23
N GLY A 84 4.07 -11.37 2.28
CA GLY A 84 3.65 -9.99 2.57
C GLY A 84 2.30 -9.94 3.27
N VAL A 85 1.29 -10.67 2.78
CA VAL A 85 -0.05 -10.74 3.38
C VAL A 85 0.02 -11.31 4.81
N VAL A 86 0.74 -12.41 5.02
CA VAL A 86 0.91 -13.00 6.36
C VAL A 86 1.62 -12.04 7.30
N ALA A 87 2.66 -11.35 6.81
CA ALA A 87 3.39 -10.35 7.58
C ALA A 87 2.49 -9.16 7.97
N GLU A 88 1.67 -8.65 7.07
CA GLU A 88 0.72 -7.57 7.37
C GLU A 88 -0.26 -7.97 8.46
N VAL A 89 -0.89 -9.14 8.31
CA VAL A 89 -1.83 -9.68 9.31
C VAL A 89 -1.14 -9.85 10.66
N GLY A 90 0.08 -10.41 10.68
CA GLY A 90 0.85 -10.59 11.90
C GLY A 90 1.22 -9.27 12.57
N LEU A 91 1.72 -8.29 11.81
CA LEU A 91 2.14 -6.99 12.32
C LEU A 91 0.96 -6.15 12.81
N VAL A 92 -0.17 -6.14 12.11
CA VAL A 92 -1.38 -5.46 12.56
C VAL A 92 -1.90 -6.08 13.87
N ASN A 93 -1.93 -7.41 13.97
CA ASN A 93 -2.31 -8.09 15.22
C ASN A 93 -1.35 -7.76 16.37
N LEU A 94 -0.04 -7.66 16.09
CA LEU A 94 0.94 -7.23 17.08
C LEU A 94 0.66 -5.81 17.59
N VAL A 95 0.33 -4.87 16.70
CA VAL A 95 -0.06 -3.49 17.10
C VAL A 95 -1.32 -3.52 17.95
N ILE A 96 -2.36 -4.26 17.55
CA ILE A 96 -3.60 -4.40 18.33
C ILE A 96 -3.32 -4.97 19.73
N ALA A 97 -2.40 -5.92 19.85
CA ALA A 97 -2.04 -6.53 21.14
C ALA A 97 -1.18 -5.61 22.02
N LYS A 98 -0.33 -4.76 21.43
CA LYS A 98 0.62 -3.90 22.15
C LYS A 98 0.09 -2.50 22.45
N VAL A 99 -0.81 -1.99 21.61
CA VAL A 99 -1.42 -0.67 21.75
C VAL A 99 -2.95 -0.85 21.79
N PRO A 100 -3.52 -1.23 22.95
CA PRO A 100 -4.93 -1.63 23.04
C PRO A 100 -5.89 -0.45 22.88
N ASP A 101 -5.43 0.77 23.16
CA ASP A 101 -6.22 1.98 22.94
C ASP A 101 -6.29 2.30 21.43
N ARG A 102 -7.29 1.73 20.75
CA ARG A 102 -7.59 1.95 19.33
C ARG A 102 -8.02 3.39 19.00
N GLU A 103 -8.32 4.13 20.04
CA GLU A 103 -8.72 5.52 20.00
C GLU A 103 -7.49 6.45 20.16
N SER A 104 -6.31 5.91 20.48
CA SER A 104 -5.07 6.67 20.62
C SER A 104 -4.45 7.07 19.29
N ARG A 105 -3.76 8.21 19.31
CA ARG A 105 -2.86 8.67 18.24
C ARG A 105 -1.80 7.62 17.91
N GLU A 106 -1.22 7.03 18.95
CA GLU A 106 -0.13 6.07 18.85
C GLU A 106 -0.57 4.83 18.07
N PHE A 107 -1.76 4.29 18.36
CA PHE A 107 -2.31 3.15 17.63
C PHE A 107 -2.34 3.38 16.12
N TRP A 108 -2.92 4.51 15.68
CA TRP A 108 -3.04 4.79 14.25
C TRP A 108 -1.70 5.02 13.55
N LEU A 109 -0.73 5.65 14.23
CA LEU A 109 0.60 5.84 13.67
C LEU A 109 1.40 4.53 13.58
N TRP A 110 1.25 3.62 14.56
CA TRP A 110 1.82 2.28 14.45
C TRP A 110 1.19 1.47 13.32
N ILE A 111 -0.13 1.58 13.11
CA ILE A 111 -0.81 0.97 11.95
C ILE A 111 -0.21 1.47 10.64
N LEU A 112 -0.02 2.79 10.47
CA LEU A 112 0.63 3.34 9.27
C LEU A 112 2.06 2.82 9.09
N LEU A 113 2.82 2.74 10.19
CA LEU A 113 4.20 2.27 10.16
C LEU A 113 4.28 0.81 9.69
N VAL A 114 3.48 -0.09 10.28
CA VAL A 114 3.53 -1.51 9.92
C VAL A 114 3.05 -1.78 8.49
N VAL A 115 2.05 -1.03 8.01
CA VAL A 115 1.64 -1.08 6.60
C VAL A 115 2.78 -0.60 5.68
N GLY A 116 3.51 0.44 6.07
CA GLY A 116 4.71 0.89 5.36
C GLY A 116 5.81 -0.18 5.31
N VAL A 117 6.06 -0.89 6.42
CA VAL A 117 7.02 -2.01 6.49
C VAL A 117 6.58 -3.17 5.60
N HIS A 118 5.29 -3.53 5.63
CA HIS A 118 4.72 -4.56 4.76
C HIS A 118 4.99 -4.28 3.27
N PHE A 119 4.95 -3.01 2.84
CA PHE A 119 5.28 -2.64 1.47
C PHE A 119 6.74 -2.87 1.06
N LEU A 120 7.69 -2.91 2.01
CA LEU A 120 9.06 -3.30 1.67
C LEU A 120 9.13 -4.78 1.26
N ILE A 121 8.30 -5.63 1.87
CA ILE A 121 8.19 -7.05 1.50
C ILE A 121 7.50 -7.17 0.14
N LEU A 122 6.40 -6.45 -0.08
CA LEU A 122 5.71 -6.46 -1.35
C LEU A 122 6.52 -5.86 -2.51
N ALA A 123 7.59 -5.10 -2.22
CA ALA A 123 8.45 -4.60 -3.28
C ALA A 123 9.12 -5.72 -4.09
N VAL A 124 9.32 -6.89 -3.48
CA VAL A 124 9.85 -8.08 -4.15
C VAL A 124 8.88 -8.66 -5.19
N SER A 125 7.57 -8.46 -4.99
CA SER A 125 6.53 -9.00 -5.88
C SER A 125 5.98 -7.97 -6.87
N HIS A 126 5.84 -6.71 -6.46
CA HIS A 126 5.16 -5.67 -7.25
C HIS A 126 6.12 -4.58 -7.78
N GLY A 127 7.42 -4.67 -7.48
CA GLY A 127 8.40 -3.64 -7.80
C GLY A 127 8.48 -2.54 -6.73
N PRO A 128 9.27 -1.48 -6.91
CA PRO A 128 9.47 -0.46 -5.89
C PRO A 128 8.17 0.25 -5.49
N ILE A 129 7.72 0.01 -4.24
CA ILE A 129 6.54 0.62 -3.63
C ILE A 129 6.96 1.82 -2.77
N CYS A 130 6.03 2.76 -2.49
CA CYS A 130 6.21 3.89 -1.57
C CYS A 130 6.49 3.54 -0.09
N GLY A 131 6.91 2.30 0.23
CA GLY A 131 7.10 1.80 1.59
C GLY A 131 8.02 2.68 2.44
N LEU A 132 9.18 3.09 1.91
CA LEU A 132 10.11 3.98 2.64
C LEU A 132 9.48 5.33 2.99
N LEU A 133 8.74 5.95 2.06
CA LEU A 133 8.07 7.22 2.31
C LEU A 133 6.97 7.07 3.37
N CYS A 134 6.20 5.98 3.31
CA CYS A 134 5.18 5.65 4.31
C CYS A 134 5.82 5.45 5.70
N ILE A 135 6.92 4.70 5.79
CA ILE A 135 7.65 4.46 7.04
C ILE A 135 8.18 5.77 7.62
N LEU A 136 8.82 6.61 6.80
CA LEU A 136 9.34 7.90 7.25
C LEU A 136 8.23 8.82 7.76
N ASN A 137 7.11 8.89 7.05
CA ASN A 137 5.95 9.69 7.47
C ASN A 137 5.34 9.20 8.79
N ALA A 138 5.14 7.90 8.95
CA ALA A 138 4.63 7.32 10.19
C ALA A 138 5.63 7.48 11.35
N GLY A 139 6.92 7.25 11.08
CA GLY A 139 8.01 7.42 12.04
C GLY A 139 8.15 8.86 12.52
N LEU A 140 8.09 9.84 11.62
CA LEU A 140 8.05 11.26 11.98
C LEU A 140 6.81 11.59 12.82
N GLY A 141 5.66 11.02 12.46
CA GLY A 141 4.46 11.10 13.29
C GLY A 141 4.72 10.55 14.70
N LEU A 142 5.33 9.37 14.86
CA LEU A 142 5.62 8.81 16.18
C LEU A 142 6.62 9.67 16.98
N LEU A 143 7.66 10.17 16.32
CA LEU A 143 8.75 10.92 16.96
C LEU A 143 8.41 12.37 17.31
N VAL A 144 7.48 13.01 16.58
CA VAL A 144 7.15 14.43 16.77
C VAL A 144 5.68 14.56 17.25
N PRO A 145 5.44 14.73 18.56
CA PRO A 145 4.08 14.77 19.13
C PRO A 145 3.19 15.88 18.57
N ALA A 146 3.81 16.98 18.13
CA ALA A 146 3.11 18.13 17.53
C ALA A 146 2.46 17.80 16.18
N ILE A 147 2.91 16.76 15.49
CA ILE A 147 2.30 16.35 14.21
C ILE A 147 0.97 15.64 14.51
N PRO A 148 -0.17 16.15 14.02
CA PRO A 148 -1.44 15.47 14.17
C PRO A 148 -1.43 14.19 13.31
N TYR A 149 -1.80 13.04 13.89
CA TYR A 149 -1.77 11.77 13.14
C TYR A 149 -2.64 11.78 11.88
N ARG A 150 -3.69 12.62 11.83
CA ARG A 150 -4.51 12.82 10.62
C ARG A 150 -3.71 13.40 9.45
N ALA A 151 -2.72 14.26 9.71
CA ALA A 151 -1.83 14.76 8.66
C ALA A 151 -0.96 13.63 8.10
N SER A 152 -0.36 12.81 8.99
CA SER A 152 0.37 11.61 8.57
C SER A 152 -0.53 10.64 7.80
N TRP A 153 -1.79 10.48 8.21
CA TRP A 153 -2.77 9.63 7.54
C TRP A 153 -3.10 10.09 6.12
N ILE A 154 -3.35 11.39 5.93
CA ILE A 154 -3.63 11.98 4.62
C ILE A 154 -2.38 11.92 3.72
N ALA A 155 -1.20 12.26 4.26
CA ALA A 155 0.06 12.23 3.53
C ALA A 155 0.39 10.80 3.07
N ASP A 156 0.21 9.82 3.94
CA ASP A 156 0.39 8.41 3.62
C ASP A 156 -0.56 7.95 2.50
N GLY A 157 -1.83 8.35 2.59
CA GLY A 157 -2.81 8.11 1.53
C GLY A 157 -2.41 8.75 0.20
N ALA A 158 -1.95 10.00 0.21
CA ALA A 158 -1.47 10.69 -0.98
C ALA A 158 -0.26 9.99 -1.61
N PHE A 159 0.73 9.57 -0.80
CA PHE A 159 1.88 8.81 -1.30
C PHE A 159 1.46 7.51 -1.98
N LYS A 160 0.50 6.78 -1.38
CA LYS A 160 -0.05 5.56 -1.97
C LYS A 160 -0.79 5.82 -3.27
N VAL A 161 -1.61 6.87 -3.34
CA VAL A 161 -2.32 7.24 -4.59
C VAL A 161 -1.32 7.60 -5.69
N THR A 162 -0.33 8.44 -5.40
CA THR A 162 0.66 8.87 -6.40
C THR A 162 1.54 7.71 -6.86
N ALA A 163 2.07 6.91 -5.93
CA ALA A 163 2.89 5.76 -6.26
C ALA A 163 2.10 4.69 -7.01
N GLY A 164 0.89 4.37 -6.53
CA GLY A 164 0.01 3.40 -7.18
C GLY A 164 -0.42 3.83 -8.58
N GLY A 165 -0.78 5.11 -8.75
CA GLY A 165 -1.10 5.68 -10.05
C GLY A 165 0.08 5.62 -11.01
N THR A 166 1.29 5.87 -10.51
CA THR A 166 2.53 5.75 -11.30
C THR A 166 2.76 4.30 -11.73
N MET A 167 2.62 3.32 -10.82
CA MET A 167 2.75 1.89 -11.14
C MET A 167 1.75 1.44 -12.21
N VAL A 168 0.49 1.88 -12.11
CA VAL A 168 -0.53 1.59 -13.13
C VAL A 168 -0.14 2.23 -14.46
N TRP A 169 0.19 3.52 -14.47
CA TRP A 169 0.53 4.24 -15.70
C TRP A 169 1.73 3.62 -16.43
N LEU A 170 2.81 3.31 -15.70
CA LEU A 170 4.00 2.67 -16.25
C LEU A 170 3.73 1.27 -16.82
N SER A 171 2.69 0.58 -16.32
CA SER A 171 2.31 -0.74 -16.83
C SER A 171 1.57 -0.71 -18.18
N TYR A 172 1.24 0.47 -18.70
CA TYR A 172 0.61 0.67 -20.01
C TYR A 172 1.56 1.30 -21.05
N LEU A 173 2.80 1.62 -20.66
CA LEU A 173 3.85 2.08 -21.57
C LEU A 173 4.60 0.89 -22.19
#